data_AF-A0A7S0AN43-F1
#
_entry.id   AF-A0A7S0AN43-F1
#
_cell.length_a   1.000
_cell.length_b   1.000
_cell.length_c   1.000
_cell.angle_alpha   90.00
_cell.angle_beta   90.00
_cell.angle_gamma   90.00
#
_symmetry.space_group_name_H-M   'P 1'
#
loop_
_entity.id
_entity.type
_entity.pdbx_description
1 polymer ?
#
loop_
_entity_poly.entity_id
_entity_poly.type
_entity_poly.pdbx_seq_one_letter_code
_entity_poly.pdbx_strand_id
1 'polypeptide(L)'
;KQPCFSRPCCHHSPGPPSVAGLPVWSTRPMVAVVESDVTGAARRAVLAAQEAHEAAEADPATPQIVRVLTARVLQEAHAALTAATSSPRRRQSFAEFTLMLGEEVKEAAGESMQEGMEYAERSLRRAKSIIEDHFHVDEAFRMLGPLRQDSNLARDVHDWFNLFGLLPLMVLNIMNWRFFSTPVCGVVMGEYAVTQFWHGEAFQTFWWATFLYFTVDGFFVLLLPHCVKSPKVILQHHLATIGYIFIPKTRPEYGWLMGACMIVEVNTWFLIARRSFNKNGDKPFTTGVPLLKSLRLSIVSSCFYISWFVIRLGFYPYLLIVIIGEWYTESKRVGTPVNLIAVTPVMQCIFIFLNVKWTIDLIRSKLKGRGPGKGL
;
A
#
# COMPACT_ATOMS: atom_id res chain seq x y z
N LYS A 1 -45.86 38.76 8.77
CA LYS A 1 -45.38 38.63 10.16
C LYS A 1 -43.90 38.27 10.13
N GLN A 2 -43.05 39.30 10.27
CA GLN A 2 -41.64 39.23 10.71
C GLN A 2 -41.58 38.73 12.18
N PRO A 3 -40.44 38.26 12.73
CA PRO A 3 -39.17 38.99 12.87
C PRO A 3 -37.92 38.19 12.41
N CYS A 4 -36.88 38.81 11.85
CA CYS A 4 -35.80 39.60 12.50
C CYS A 4 -35.03 38.84 13.59
N PHE A 5 -33.81 38.37 13.27
CA PHE A 5 -32.65 38.48 14.17
C PHE A 5 -31.34 38.49 13.37
N SER A 6 -30.73 39.67 13.36
CA SER A 6 -29.38 40.00 12.97
C SER A 6 -28.42 39.82 14.15
N ARG A 7 -27.21 39.30 13.93
CA ARG A 7 -25.97 39.70 14.64
C ARG A 7 -24.72 39.16 13.92
N PRO A 8 -23.72 40.00 13.63
CA PRO A 8 -22.39 39.57 13.20
C PRO A 8 -21.46 39.41 14.42
N CYS A 9 -20.70 38.31 14.48
CA CYS A 9 -19.63 38.14 15.45
C CYS A 9 -18.32 38.71 14.89
N CYS A 10 -17.84 39.77 15.53
CA CYS A 10 -16.48 40.28 15.37
C CYS A 10 -15.48 39.27 15.96
N HIS A 11 -14.61 38.71 15.14
CA HIS A 11 -13.41 38.03 15.62
C HIS A 11 -12.27 39.03 15.71
N HIS A 12 -11.87 39.35 16.94
CA HIS A 12 -10.59 39.97 17.24
C HIS A 12 -9.45 39.05 16.81
N SER A 13 -8.60 39.53 15.91
CA SER A 13 -7.29 38.93 15.66
C SER A 13 -6.37 39.25 16.85
N PRO A 14 -5.74 38.24 17.48
CA PRO A 14 -4.67 38.50 18.45
C PRO A 14 -3.45 39.04 17.69
N GLY A 15 -2.91 40.16 18.18
CA GLY A 15 -1.68 40.76 17.65
C GLY A 15 -0.48 39.82 17.81
N PRO A 16 0.57 40.02 16.99
CA PRO A 16 1.78 39.20 17.05
C PRO A 16 2.46 39.32 18.42
N PRO A 17 2.98 38.22 18.99
CA PRO A 17 3.76 38.29 20.22
C PRO A 17 5.02 39.11 20.00
N SER A 18 5.26 40.05 20.91
CA SER A 18 6.49 40.81 21.03
C SER A 18 7.67 39.84 21.19
N VAL A 19 8.64 39.92 20.29
CA VAL A 19 9.92 39.22 20.39
C VAL A 19 10.66 39.76 21.61
N ALA A 20 10.64 38.98 22.70
CA ALA A 20 11.42 39.22 23.89
C ALA A 20 12.92 39.09 23.57
N GLY A 21 13.72 39.97 24.18
CA GLY A 21 15.10 40.25 23.83
C GLY A 21 16.04 39.05 23.81
N LEU A 22 16.93 39.05 22.82
CA LEU A 22 18.14 38.25 22.80
C LEU A 22 19.06 38.68 23.97
N PRO A 23 19.71 37.75 24.67
CA PRO A 23 20.69 38.09 25.69
C PRO A 23 21.93 38.72 25.02
N VAL A 24 22.31 39.90 25.52
CA VAL A 24 23.56 40.57 25.17
C VAL A 24 24.73 39.70 25.67
N TRP A 25 25.52 39.18 24.74
CA TRP A 25 26.77 38.47 25.05
C TRP A 25 27.78 39.47 25.61
N SER A 26 28.00 39.41 26.92
CA SER A 26 29.04 40.14 27.63
C SER A 26 30.41 39.58 27.24
N THR A 27 31.13 40.27 26.35
CA THR A 27 32.55 40.02 26.07
C THR A 27 33.40 40.39 27.29
N ARG A 28 33.69 39.42 28.18
CA ARG A 28 34.77 39.56 29.17
C ARG A 28 36.11 39.29 28.49
N PRO A 29 37.14 40.12 28.69
CA PRO A 29 38.48 39.82 28.21
C PRO A 29 39.07 38.68 29.05
N MET A 30 39.23 37.51 28.46
CA MET A 30 40.06 36.45 29.02
C MET A 30 41.52 36.86 28.89
N VAL A 31 42.18 37.09 30.03
CA VAL A 31 43.63 37.19 30.12
C VAL A 31 44.19 35.81 29.81
N ALA A 32 44.75 35.64 28.62
CA ALA A 32 45.33 34.39 28.16
C ALA A 32 46.70 34.17 28.83
N VAL A 33 46.73 33.29 29.82
CA VAL A 33 47.96 32.57 30.17
C VAL A 33 48.16 31.54 29.06
N VAL A 34 49.16 31.76 28.20
CA VAL A 34 49.53 30.82 27.14
C VAL A 34 50.24 29.63 27.77
N GLU A 35 49.47 28.70 28.34
CA GLU A 35 49.94 27.33 28.57
C GLU A 35 50.02 26.62 27.21
N SER A 36 51.23 26.52 26.66
CA SER A 36 51.53 25.80 25.41
C SER A 36 51.58 24.28 25.61
N ASP A 37 50.65 23.73 26.39
CA ASP A 37 50.58 22.30 26.68
C ASP A 37 49.44 21.66 25.88
N VAL A 38 49.78 20.64 25.07
CA VAL A 38 48.86 19.80 24.28
C VAL A 38 47.71 19.29 25.16
N THR A 39 48.02 18.99 26.42
CA THR A 39 47.04 18.55 27.42
C THR A 39 45.95 19.59 27.67
N GLY A 40 46.33 20.88 27.74
CA GLY A 40 45.40 21.99 27.93
C GLY A 40 44.47 22.20 26.73
N ALA A 41 44.98 22.02 25.51
CA ALA A 41 44.17 22.07 24.29
C ALA A 41 43.16 20.90 24.23
N ALA A 42 43.61 19.67 24.51
CA ALA A 42 42.73 18.50 24.55
C ALA A 42 41.63 18.62 25.61
N ARG A 43 41.95 19.18 26.79
CA ARG A 43 40.94 19.43 27.84
C ARG A 43 39.87 20.43 27.40
N ARG A 44 40.24 21.48 26.67
CA ARG A 44 39.27 22.45 26.12
C ARG A 44 38.37 21.81 25.05
N ALA A 45 38.92 20.92 24.21
CA ALA A 45 38.14 20.19 23.21
C ALA A 45 37.08 19.27 23.86
N VAL A 46 37.43 18.58 24.95
CA VAL A 46 36.47 17.78 25.72
C VAL A 46 35.33 18.64 26.27
N LEU A 47 35.64 19.80 26.86
CA LEU A 47 34.61 20.70 27.41
C LEU A 47 33.66 21.21 26.33
N ALA A 48 34.18 21.59 25.16
CA ALA A 48 33.35 22.04 24.03
C ALA A 48 32.46 20.90 23.47
N ALA A 49 33.01 19.69 23.34
CA ALA A 49 32.25 18.53 22.89
C ALA A 49 31.15 18.13 23.89
N GLN A 50 31.43 18.27 25.19
CA GLN A 50 30.47 17.99 26.26
C GLN A 50 29.31 18.99 26.23
N GLU A 51 29.59 20.29 26.11
CA GLU A 51 28.57 21.33 26.00
C GLU A 51 27.65 21.11 24.78
N ALA A 52 28.24 20.75 23.63
CA ALA A 52 27.47 20.43 22.42
C ALA A 52 26.59 19.20 22.57
N HIS A 53 27.06 18.16 23.27
CA HIS A 53 26.28 16.96 23.54
C HIS A 53 25.13 17.22 24.52
N GLU A 54 25.39 17.96 25.60
CA GLU A 54 24.39 18.36 26.59
C GLU A 54 23.29 19.23 25.95
N ALA A 55 23.65 20.17 25.08
CA ALA A 55 22.68 20.98 24.33
C ALA A 55 21.78 20.13 23.41
N ALA A 56 22.34 19.11 22.75
CA ALA A 56 21.60 18.21 21.87
C ALA A 56 20.64 17.26 22.62
N GLU A 57 21.00 16.85 23.84
CA GLU A 57 20.14 16.05 24.74
C GLU A 57 19.02 16.89 25.37
N ALA A 58 19.31 18.13 25.74
CA ALA A 58 18.37 19.03 26.40
C ALA A 58 17.17 19.42 25.52
N ASP A 59 17.34 19.45 24.19
CA ASP A 59 16.24 19.76 23.26
C ASP A 59 15.58 18.47 22.70
N PRO A 60 14.32 18.17 23.07
CA PRO A 60 13.57 17.02 22.56
C PRO A 60 13.25 17.08 21.06
N ALA A 61 13.38 18.25 20.42
CA ALA A 61 13.21 18.40 18.97
C ALA A 61 14.47 18.02 18.18
N THR A 62 15.63 17.86 18.85
CA THR A 62 16.88 17.49 18.20
C THR A 62 16.78 16.10 17.57
N PRO A 63 17.06 15.93 16.27
CA PRO A 63 17.02 14.63 15.61
C PRO A 63 17.96 13.61 16.27
N GLN A 64 17.51 12.35 16.41
CA GLN A 64 18.30 11.28 17.04
C GLN A 64 19.71 11.11 16.43
N ILE A 65 19.86 11.38 15.13
CA ILE A 65 21.15 11.31 14.45
C ILE A 65 22.15 12.36 14.97
N VAL A 66 21.69 13.55 15.33
CA VAL A 66 22.53 14.63 15.88
C VAL A 66 23.00 14.27 17.29
N ARG A 67 22.15 13.63 18.09
CA ARG A 67 22.52 13.11 19.42
C ARG A 67 23.60 12.04 19.35
N VAL A 68 23.48 11.11 18.39
CA VAL A 68 24.50 10.07 18.15
C VAL A 68 25.83 10.68 17.71
N LEU A 69 25.80 11.70 16.83
CA LEU A 69 27.01 12.36 16.37
C LEU A 69 27.72 13.15 17.48
N THR A 70 26.98 13.92 18.28
CA THR A 70 27.57 14.67 19.41
C THR A 70 28.15 13.75 20.48
N ALA A 71 27.49 12.62 20.77
CA ALA A 71 28.02 11.61 21.68
C ALA A 71 29.36 11.01 21.18
N ARG A 72 29.46 10.75 19.88
CA ARG A 72 30.70 10.22 19.27
C ARG A 72 31.85 11.25 19.33
N VAL A 73 31.56 12.51 19.03
CA VAL A 73 32.56 13.60 19.12
C VAL A 73 33.08 13.74 20.56
N LEU A 74 32.21 13.64 21.56
CA LEU A 74 32.61 13.64 22.97
C LEU A 74 33.54 12.46 23.30
N GLN A 75 33.21 11.25 22.82
CA GLN A 75 34.04 10.06 23.02
C GLN A 75 35.43 10.20 22.39
N GLU A 76 35.52 10.73 21.17
CA GLU A 76 36.79 10.94 20.46
C GLU A 76 37.64 12.03 21.15
N ALA A 77 37.01 13.11 21.63
CA ALA A 77 37.69 14.14 22.41
C ALA A 77 38.30 13.57 23.72
N HIS A 78 37.59 12.68 24.42
CA HIS A 78 38.11 12.01 25.60
C HIS A 78 39.28 11.06 25.29
N ALA A 79 39.21 10.35 24.17
CA ALA A 79 40.31 9.50 23.70
C ALA A 79 41.56 10.33 23.38
N ALA A 80 41.39 11.47 22.71
CA ALA A 80 42.49 12.40 22.41
C ALA A 80 43.13 12.98 23.68
N LEU A 81 42.34 13.34 24.68
CA LEU A 81 42.85 13.79 25.98
C LEU A 81 43.65 12.67 26.68
N THR A 82 43.15 11.45 26.65
CA THR A 82 43.85 10.29 27.26
C THR A 82 45.17 10.01 26.55
N ALA A 83 45.20 10.06 25.22
CA ALA A 83 46.43 9.93 24.42
C ALA A 83 47.44 11.05 24.72
N ALA A 84 46.98 12.30 24.81
CA ALA A 84 47.82 13.45 25.16
C ALA A 84 48.45 13.30 26.57
N THR A 85 47.69 12.79 27.54
CA THR A 85 48.19 12.60 28.91
C THR A 85 49.09 11.37 29.09
N SER A 86 48.99 10.37 28.21
CA SER A 86 49.69 9.08 28.36
C SER A 86 50.95 8.94 27.52
N SER A 87 51.18 9.80 26.52
CA SER A 87 52.33 9.71 25.63
C SER A 87 53.57 10.41 26.20
N PRO A 88 54.63 9.68 26.63
CA PRO A 88 55.84 10.28 27.16
C PRO A 88 56.75 10.71 25.99
N ARG A 89 56.92 12.02 25.82
CA ARG A 89 58.00 12.64 25.03
C ARG A 89 58.22 12.06 23.62
N ARG A 90 57.41 12.51 22.66
CA ARG A 90 57.92 12.84 21.33
C ARG A 90 57.70 14.34 21.14
N ARG A 91 58.79 15.12 21.17
CA ARG A 91 58.76 16.57 20.87
C ARG A 91 58.45 16.77 19.39
N GLN A 92 57.25 16.43 18.94
CA GLN A 92 56.65 17.17 17.84
C GLN A 92 56.35 18.56 18.41
N SER A 93 56.70 19.61 17.67
CA SER A 93 56.40 20.95 18.16
C SER A 93 54.88 21.06 18.34
N PHE A 94 54.42 21.70 19.42
CA PHE A 94 52.99 21.94 19.66
C PHE A 94 52.30 22.51 18.40
N ALA A 95 53.00 23.37 17.66
CA ALA A 95 52.54 23.92 16.39
C ALA A 95 52.30 22.86 15.31
N GLU A 96 53.18 21.87 15.16
CA GLU A 96 53.07 20.80 14.16
C GLU A 96 51.93 19.82 14.50
N PHE A 97 51.75 19.48 15.78
CA PHE A 97 50.62 18.66 16.22
C PHE A 97 49.28 19.39 16.06
N THR A 98 49.23 20.68 16.43
CA THR A 98 48.00 21.48 16.29
C THR A 98 47.63 21.70 14.83
N LEU A 99 48.62 21.83 13.93
CA LEU A 99 48.40 21.89 12.49
C LEU A 99 47.86 20.56 11.94
N MET A 100 48.47 19.43 12.30
CA MET A 100 48.02 18.11 11.86
C MET A 100 46.58 17.82 12.32
N LEU A 101 46.29 18.07 13.60
CA LEU A 101 44.96 17.85 14.17
C LEU A 101 43.94 18.83 13.58
N GLY A 102 44.35 20.07 13.28
CA GLY A 102 43.53 21.06 12.61
C GLY A 102 43.13 20.66 11.20
N GLU A 103 44.06 20.10 10.41
CA GLU A 103 43.76 19.61 9.07
C GLU A 103 42.92 18.31 9.10
N GLU A 104 43.21 17.35 9.99
CA GLU A 104 42.38 16.13 10.12
C GLU A 104 40.94 16.44 10.55
N VAL A 105 40.74 17.33 11.54
CA VAL A 105 39.40 17.74 11.98
C VAL A 105 38.66 18.50 10.89
N LYS A 106 39.36 19.33 10.13
CA LYS A 106 38.79 20.08 9.00
C LYS A 106 38.39 19.17 7.85
N GLU A 107 39.20 18.14 7.55
CA GLU A 107 38.90 17.13 6.54
C GLU A 107 37.69 16.28 6.97
N ALA A 108 37.70 15.73 8.19
CA ALA A 108 36.59 14.94 8.73
C ALA A 108 35.29 15.74 8.84
N ALA A 109 35.36 17.02 9.22
CA ALA A 109 34.20 17.92 9.23
C ALA A 109 33.68 18.20 7.81
N GLY A 110 34.59 18.34 6.83
CA GLY A 110 34.25 18.48 5.41
C GLY A 110 33.50 17.26 4.87
N GLU A 111 34.02 16.06 5.12
CA GLU A 111 33.40 14.80 4.70
C GLU A 111 32.03 14.59 5.34
N SER A 112 31.93 14.78 6.67
CA SER A 112 30.66 14.65 7.40
C SER A 112 29.59 15.64 6.94
N MET A 113 30.00 16.90 6.66
CA MET A 113 29.09 17.91 6.13
C MET A 113 28.61 17.54 4.71
N GLN A 114 29.52 17.03 3.86
CA GLN A 114 29.18 16.60 2.51
C GLN A 114 28.21 15.39 2.52
N GLU A 115 28.47 14.38 3.35
CA GLU A 115 27.56 13.23 3.52
C GLU A 115 26.18 13.66 4.04
N GLY A 116 26.15 14.59 4.99
CA GLY A 116 24.91 15.18 5.51
C GLY A 116 24.12 15.92 4.43
N MET A 117 24.79 16.71 3.59
CA MET A 117 24.18 17.41 2.46
C MET A 117 23.62 16.43 1.42
N GLU A 118 24.38 15.39 1.04
CA GLU A 118 23.92 14.37 0.10
C GLU A 118 22.74 13.56 0.64
N TYR A 119 22.72 13.29 1.94
CA TYR A 119 21.58 12.62 2.58
C TYR A 119 20.33 13.51 2.58
N ALA A 120 20.48 14.79 2.94
CA ALA A 120 19.40 15.77 2.92
C ALA A 120 18.84 15.96 1.51
N GLU A 121 19.71 16.05 0.50
CA GLU A 121 19.31 16.19 -0.90
C GLU A 121 18.57 14.93 -1.40
N ARG A 122 19.07 13.73 -1.08
CA ARG A 122 18.36 12.48 -1.40
C ARG A 122 17.00 12.40 -0.72
N SER A 123 16.90 12.85 0.53
CA SER A 123 15.65 12.89 1.28
C SER A 123 14.66 13.90 0.70
N LEU A 124 15.14 15.09 0.32
CA LEU A 124 14.35 16.11 -0.36
C LEU A 124 13.89 15.66 -1.76
N ARG A 125 14.76 15.03 -2.56
CA ARG A 125 14.38 14.47 -3.86
C ARG A 125 13.33 13.36 -3.72
N ARG A 126 13.44 12.50 -2.70
CA ARG A 126 12.40 11.50 -2.40
C ARG A 126 11.10 12.14 -1.95
N ALA A 127 11.15 13.13 -1.06
CA ALA A 127 9.97 13.85 -0.61
C ALA A 127 9.29 14.58 -1.77
N LYS A 128 10.07 15.27 -2.61
CA LYS A 128 9.60 15.96 -3.82
C LYS A 128 8.99 14.98 -4.81
N SER A 129 9.65 13.86 -5.12
CA SER A 129 9.08 12.81 -5.97
C SER A 129 7.79 12.24 -5.39
N ILE A 130 7.71 11.99 -4.08
CA ILE A 130 6.46 11.54 -3.44
C ILE A 130 5.38 12.61 -3.56
N ILE A 131 5.72 13.88 -3.37
CA ILE A 131 4.77 14.99 -3.46
C ILE A 131 4.30 15.16 -4.90
N GLU A 132 5.20 15.18 -5.89
CA GLU A 132 4.86 15.29 -7.32
C GLU A 132 4.04 14.08 -7.80
N ASP A 133 4.36 12.87 -7.32
CA ASP A 133 3.59 11.67 -7.63
C ASP A 133 2.17 11.70 -7.02
N HIS A 134 1.96 12.41 -5.90
CA HIS A 134 0.68 12.40 -5.18
C HIS A 134 -0.13 13.69 -5.34
N PHE A 135 0.50 14.80 -5.73
CA PHE A 135 -0.09 16.13 -5.83
C PHE A 135 0.36 16.79 -7.15
N HIS A 136 -0.60 17.26 -7.94
CA HIS A 136 -0.29 18.26 -8.98
C HIS A 136 0.10 19.55 -8.25
N VAL A 137 1.40 19.85 -8.23
CA VAL A 137 1.86 21.17 -7.85
C VAL A 137 1.65 22.06 -9.07
N ASP A 138 0.47 22.67 -9.18
CA ASP A 138 0.34 23.86 -10.03
C ASP A 138 1.27 24.93 -9.46
N GLU A 139 2.12 25.52 -10.30
CA GLU A 139 3.10 26.57 -9.92
C GLU A 139 2.45 27.77 -9.22
N ALA A 140 1.12 27.92 -9.31
CA ALA A 140 0.33 28.90 -8.59
C ALA A 140 -0.18 28.34 -7.24
N PHE A 141 0.69 28.34 -6.22
CA PHE A 141 0.38 28.27 -4.78
C PHE A 141 -1.09 28.09 -4.37
N ARG A 142 -1.55 26.84 -4.25
CA ARG A 142 -2.63 26.40 -3.33
C ARG A 142 -2.61 24.87 -3.16
N MET A 143 -1.79 24.38 -2.24
CA MET A 143 -1.79 22.99 -1.79
C MET A 143 -3.02 22.68 -0.92
N LEU A 144 -4.21 22.59 -1.51
CA LEU A 144 -5.41 22.01 -0.88
C LEU A 144 -6.33 21.37 -1.94
N GLY A 145 -5.74 20.63 -2.89
CA GLY A 145 -6.49 19.78 -3.82
C GLY A 145 -6.63 18.35 -3.28
N PRO A 146 -7.78 17.68 -3.47
CA PRO A 146 -7.93 16.27 -3.13
C PRO A 146 -6.83 15.43 -3.80
N LEU A 147 -6.35 14.40 -3.09
CA LEU A 147 -5.36 13.43 -3.57
C LEU A 147 -5.69 13.00 -5.00
N ARG A 148 -4.65 12.94 -5.85
CA ARG A 148 -4.69 12.43 -7.23
C ARG A 148 -5.07 10.94 -7.25
N GLN A 149 -6.29 10.63 -6.87
CA GLN A 149 -7.02 9.52 -7.44
C GLN A 149 -7.37 10.02 -8.84
N ASP A 150 -6.42 9.86 -9.77
CA ASP A 150 -6.53 10.33 -11.15
C ASP A 150 -7.98 10.24 -11.59
N SER A 151 -8.51 11.33 -12.13
CA SER A 151 -9.71 11.32 -12.98
C SER A 151 -9.40 10.52 -14.26
N ASN A 152 -8.94 9.28 -14.10
CA ASN A 152 -8.80 8.26 -15.11
C ASN A 152 -10.21 7.88 -15.49
N LEU A 153 -10.82 8.74 -16.31
CA LEU A 153 -12.11 8.52 -16.94
C LEU A 153 -12.16 7.11 -17.53
N ALA A 154 -11.06 6.63 -18.13
CA ALA A 154 -10.92 5.26 -18.61
C ALA A 154 -11.18 4.20 -17.53
N ARG A 155 -10.62 4.37 -16.32
CA ARG A 155 -10.85 3.47 -15.19
C ARG A 155 -12.28 3.56 -14.67
N ASP A 156 -12.83 4.77 -14.58
CA ASP A 156 -14.20 4.99 -14.12
C ASP A 156 -15.22 4.40 -15.09
N VAL A 157 -15.04 4.60 -16.40
CA VAL A 157 -15.88 4.01 -17.45
C VAL A 157 -15.75 2.49 -17.44
N HIS A 158 -14.54 1.96 -17.25
CA HIS A 158 -14.31 0.52 -17.11
C HIS A 158 -14.97 -0.08 -15.86
N ASP A 159 -14.85 0.56 -14.70
CA ASP A 159 -15.50 0.13 -13.46
C ASP A 159 -17.03 0.17 -13.61
N TRP A 160 -17.60 1.18 -14.29
CA TRP A 160 -19.03 1.23 -14.60
C TRP A 160 -19.47 0.14 -15.57
N PHE A 161 -18.72 -0.08 -16.66
CA PHE A 161 -18.97 -1.17 -17.61
C PHE A 161 -19.04 -2.52 -16.87
N ASN A 162 -18.08 -2.80 -16.00
CA ASN A 162 -18.06 -4.06 -15.24
C ASN A 162 -19.19 -4.14 -14.20
N LEU A 163 -19.54 -3.03 -13.53
CA LEU A 163 -20.62 -3.01 -12.56
C LEU A 163 -21.97 -3.40 -13.18
N PHE A 164 -22.23 -2.94 -14.41
CA PHE A 164 -23.43 -3.28 -15.17
C PHE A 164 -23.31 -4.60 -15.93
N GLY A 165 -22.15 -4.91 -16.51
CA GLY A 165 -21.93 -6.10 -17.32
C GLY A 165 -21.90 -7.41 -16.52
N LEU A 166 -21.33 -7.39 -15.31
CA LEU A 166 -21.27 -8.58 -14.45
C LEU A 166 -22.62 -8.92 -13.82
N LEU A 167 -23.53 -7.95 -13.62
CA LEU A 167 -24.79 -8.19 -12.93
C LEU A 167 -25.69 -9.21 -13.67
N PRO A 168 -25.94 -9.08 -14.99
CA PRO A 168 -26.62 -10.13 -15.76
C PRO A 168 -25.92 -11.49 -15.71
N LEU A 169 -24.57 -11.53 -15.69
CA LEU A 169 -23.83 -12.78 -15.59
C LEU A 169 -24.04 -13.47 -14.25
N MET A 170 -24.04 -12.71 -13.15
CA MET A 170 -24.33 -13.25 -11.82
C MET A 170 -25.76 -13.80 -11.75
N VAL A 171 -26.74 -13.08 -12.31
CA VAL A 171 -28.14 -13.55 -12.38
C VAL A 171 -28.23 -14.82 -13.21
N LEU A 172 -27.65 -14.86 -14.42
CA LEU A 172 -27.62 -16.04 -15.26
C LEU A 172 -26.92 -17.22 -14.59
N ASN A 173 -25.83 -16.98 -13.84
CA ASN A 173 -25.17 -18.02 -13.07
C ASN A 173 -26.14 -18.58 -12.03
N ILE A 174 -26.74 -17.73 -11.18
CA ILE A 174 -27.73 -18.12 -10.16
C ILE A 174 -28.91 -18.89 -10.76
N MET A 175 -29.41 -18.47 -11.93
CA MET A 175 -30.49 -19.15 -12.66
C MET A 175 -30.14 -20.55 -13.18
N ASN A 176 -28.87 -20.96 -13.14
CA ASN A 176 -28.46 -22.33 -13.47
C ASN A 176 -28.27 -23.21 -12.22
N TRP A 177 -28.46 -22.65 -11.02
CA TRP A 177 -28.33 -23.33 -9.74
C TRP A 177 -29.69 -23.52 -9.05
N ARG A 178 -29.90 -24.70 -8.46
CA ARG A 178 -31.08 -25.06 -7.67
C ARG A 178 -30.97 -24.59 -6.20
N PHE A 179 -30.53 -23.36 -5.96
CA PHE A 179 -30.31 -22.86 -4.59
C PHE A 179 -31.56 -22.88 -3.70
N PHE A 180 -32.75 -22.70 -4.29
CA PHE A 180 -34.00 -22.62 -3.55
C PHE A 180 -34.72 -23.97 -3.40
N SER A 181 -34.35 -24.97 -4.20
CA SER A 181 -35.04 -26.27 -4.22
C SER A 181 -34.39 -27.30 -3.30
N THR A 182 -33.16 -27.07 -2.84
CA THR A 182 -32.39 -28.01 -2.02
C THR A 182 -31.82 -27.28 -0.81
N PRO A 183 -32.01 -27.81 0.42
CA PRO A 183 -31.54 -27.13 1.62
C PRO A 183 -30.01 -27.04 1.60
N VAL A 184 -29.48 -25.81 1.65
CA VAL A 184 -28.04 -25.50 1.64
C VAL A 184 -27.26 -26.27 2.72
N CYS A 185 -27.91 -26.57 3.86
CA CYS A 185 -27.33 -27.38 4.93
C CYS A 185 -26.81 -28.74 4.44
N GLY A 186 -27.46 -29.38 3.45
CA GLY A 186 -27.03 -30.69 2.96
C GLY A 186 -25.66 -30.66 2.25
N VAL A 187 -25.24 -29.52 1.67
CA VAL A 187 -23.87 -29.39 1.12
C VAL A 187 -22.84 -29.38 2.22
N VAL A 188 -23.11 -28.61 3.29
CA VAL A 188 -22.19 -28.46 4.43
C VAL A 188 -22.01 -29.78 5.15
N MET A 189 -23.06 -30.60 5.20
CA MET A 189 -23.05 -31.93 5.80
C MET A 189 -22.49 -33.03 4.86
N GLY A 190 -22.15 -32.69 3.61
CA GLY A 190 -21.61 -33.63 2.62
C GLY A 190 -22.63 -34.60 2.03
N GLU A 191 -23.92 -34.33 2.19
CA GLU A 191 -25.01 -35.18 1.67
C GLU A 191 -25.20 -35.01 0.16
N TYR A 192 -24.88 -33.83 -0.37
CA TYR A 192 -25.04 -33.51 -1.80
C TYR A 192 -23.73 -33.03 -2.41
N ALA A 193 -23.40 -33.57 -3.58
CA ALA A 193 -22.28 -33.08 -4.37
C ALA A 193 -22.64 -31.74 -5.02
N VAL A 194 -21.68 -30.80 -5.12
CA VAL A 194 -21.90 -29.49 -5.76
C VAL A 194 -22.46 -29.62 -7.18
N THR A 195 -22.10 -30.69 -7.88
CA THR A 195 -22.56 -31.01 -9.24
C THR A 195 -24.08 -31.20 -9.33
N GLN A 196 -24.74 -31.65 -8.26
CA GLN A 196 -26.18 -31.93 -8.22
C GLN A 196 -27.05 -30.68 -8.14
N PHE A 197 -26.48 -29.54 -7.72
CA PHE A 197 -27.20 -28.27 -7.67
C PHE A 197 -27.30 -27.60 -9.04
N TRP A 198 -26.47 -28.02 -10.00
CA TRP A 198 -26.47 -27.45 -11.33
C TRP A 198 -27.55 -28.10 -12.20
N HIS A 199 -28.47 -27.29 -12.74
CA HIS A 199 -29.46 -27.78 -13.71
C HIS A 199 -29.23 -27.27 -15.13
N GLY A 200 -28.53 -26.13 -15.28
CA GLY A 200 -28.01 -25.72 -16.58
C GLY A 200 -29.04 -25.23 -17.61
N GLU A 201 -30.29 -24.96 -17.22
CA GLU A 201 -31.35 -24.56 -18.17
C GLU A 201 -31.00 -23.28 -18.94
N ALA A 202 -30.32 -22.33 -18.29
CA ALA A 202 -29.87 -21.10 -18.90
C ALA A 202 -28.40 -21.17 -19.37
N PHE A 203 -27.81 -22.37 -19.48
CA PHE A 203 -26.36 -22.52 -19.69
C PHE A 203 -25.89 -21.93 -21.02
N GLN A 204 -26.64 -22.11 -22.12
CA GLN A 204 -26.23 -21.57 -23.42
C GLN A 204 -26.19 -20.04 -23.41
N THR A 205 -27.22 -19.40 -22.84
CA THR A 205 -27.28 -17.95 -22.67
C THR A 205 -26.17 -17.46 -21.75
N PHE A 206 -25.97 -18.15 -20.62
CA PHE A 206 -24.90 -17.84 -19.67
C PHE A 206 -23.51 -17.94 -20.29
N TRP A 207 -23.25 -18.98 -21.09
CA TRP A 207 -21.98 -19.17 -21.77
C TRP A 207 -21.70 -18.06 -22.77
N TRP A 208 -22.64 -17.77 -23.67
CA TRP A 208 -22.47 -16.71 -24.67
C TRP A 208 -22.31 -15.33 -24.04
N ALA A 209 -23.11 -15.02 -23.02
CA ALA A 209 -22.99 -13.76 -22.30
C ALA A 209 -21.61 -13.62 -21.62
N THR A 210 -21.12 -14.70 -20.98
CA THR A 210 -19.81 -14.71 -20.33
C THR A 210 -18.67 -14.56 -21.35
N PHE A 211 -18.73 -15.31 -22.45
CA PHE A 211 -17.75 -15.22 -23.53
C PHE A 211 -17.69 -13.80 -24.12
N LEU A 212 -18.86 -13.22 -24.43
CA LEU A 212 -18.96 -11.86 -24.96
C LEU A 212 -18.42 -10.83 -23.95
N TYR A 213 -18.80 -10.94 -22.68
CA TYR A 213 -18.31 -10.05 -21.63
C TYR A 213 -16.77 -10.06 -21.54
N PHE A 214 -16.14 -11.23 -21.39
CA PHE A 214 -14.67 -11.32 -21.27
C PHE A 214 -13.96 -10.86 -22.54
N THR A 215 -14.58 -11.07 -23.71
CA THR A 215 -14.06 -10.57 -24.99
C THR A 215 -14.07 -9.05 -25.02
N VAL A 216 -15.21 -8.42 -24.70
CA VAL A 216 -15.33 -6.95 -24.67
C VAL A 216 -14.44 -6.34 -23.59
N ASP A 217 -14.40 -6.92 -22.40
CA ASP A 217 -13.54 -6.47 -21.30
C ASP A 217 -12.04 -6.61 -21.67
N GLY A 218 -11.67 -7.72 -22.31
CA GLY A 218 -10.34 -7.92 -22.87
C GLY A 218 -9.96 -6.85 -23.90
N PHE A 219 -10.86 -6.54 -24.84
CA PHE A 219 -10.65 -5.43 -25.79
C PHE A 219 -10.55 -4.08 -25.11
N PHE A 220 -11.36 -3.83 -24.07
CA PHE A 220 -11.31 -2.60 -23.29
C PHE A 220 -9.91 -2.41 -22.68
N VAL A 221 -9.37 -3.44 -22.02
CA VAL A 221 -8.03 -3.41 -21.40
C VAL A 221 -6.92 -3.31 -22.45
N LEU A 222 -7.09 -3.93 -23.62
CA LEU A 222 -6.13 -3.82 -24.73
C LEU A 222 -6.03 -2.40 -25.29
N LEU A 223 -7.19 -1.76 -25.50
CA LEU A 223 -7.26 -0.40 -26.07
C LEU A 223 -6.90 0.68 -25.04
N LEU A 224 -7.23 0.45 -23.76
CA LEU A 224 -7.03 1.40 -22.67
C LEU A 224 -6.26 0.75 -21.51
N PRO A 225 -4.97 0.41 -21.66
CA PRO A 225 -4.20 -0.35 -20.67
C PRO A 225 -4.07 0.33 -19.31
N HIS A 226 -4.31 1.65 -19.22
CA HIS A 226 -4.30 2.42 -17.99
C HIS A 226 -5.60 2.31 -17.16
N CYS A 227 -6.66 1.69 -17.69
CA CYS A 227 -7.90 1.49 -16.91
C CYS A 227 -7.70 0.54 -15.71
N VAL A 228 -6.64 -0.29 -15.76
CA VAL A 228 -6.29 -1.27 -14.74
C VAL A 228 -4.83 -1.15 -14.31
N LYS A 229 -4.53 -1.57 -13.08
CA LYS A 229 -3.15 -1.48 -12.52
C LYS A 229 -2.14 -2.39 -13.25
N SER A 230 -2.59 -3.55 -13.73
CA SER A 230 -1.74 -4.60 -14.29
C SER A 230 -2.37 -5.21 -15.55
N PRO A 231 -2.38 -4.46 -16.68
CA PRO A 231 -3.10 -4.88 -17.89
C PRO A 231 -2.67 -6.25 -18.42
N LYS A 232 -1.36 -6.54 -18.39
CA LYS A 232 -0.82 -7.83 -18.86
C LYS A 232 -1.37 -9.03 -18.06
N VAL A 233 -1.42 -8.91 -16.73
CA VAL A 233 -1.90 -9.98 -15.85
C VAL A 233 -3.40 -10.22 -16.06
N ILE A 234 -4.16 -9.13 -16.21
CA ILE A 234 -5.61 -9.21 -16.44
C ILE A 234 -5.92 -9.82 -17.81
N LEU A 235 -5.19 -9.41 -18.86
CA LEU A 235 -5.37 -9.98 -20.18
C LEU A 235 -5.03 -11.48 -20.22
N GLN A 236 -3.93 -11.89 -19.59
CA GLN A 236 -3.58 -13.31 -19.43
C GLN A 236 -4.67 -14.07 -18.68
N HIS A 237 -5.23 -13.48 -17.62
CA HIS A 237 -6.34 -14.05 -16.89
C HIS A 237 -7.60 -14.21 -17.78
N HIS A 238 -7.98 -13.20 -18.57
CA HIS A 238 -9.14 -13.32 -19.47
C HIS A 238 -8.94 -14.39 -20.53
N LEU A 239 -7.75 -14.46 -21.14
CA LEU A 239 -7.42 -15.50 -22.12
C LEU A 239 -7.49 -16.89 -21.48
N ALA A 240 -6.94 -17.04 -20.27
CA ALA A 240 -7.01 -18.27 -19.49
C ALA A 240 -8.46 -18.65 -19.17
N THR A 241 -9.29 -17.70 -18.72
CA THR A 241 -10.70 -17.93 -18.38
C THR A 241 -11.52 -18.28 -19.64
N ILE A 242 -11.31 -17.59 -20.77
CA ILE A 242 -11.94 -17.91 -22.05
C ILE A 242 -11.60 -19.34 -22.47
N GLY A 243 -10.31 -19.71 -22.43
CA GLY A 243 -9.88 -21.08 -22.69
C GLY A 243 -10.54 -22.09 -21.75
N TYR A 244 -10.69 -21.73 -20.48
CA TYR A 244 -11.27 -22.59 -19.46
C TYR A 244 -12.77 -22.85 -19.68
N ILE A 245 -13.56 -21.82 -20.06
CA ILE A 245 -15.00 -21.98 -20.32
C ILE A 245 -15.31 -22.74 -21.62
N PHE A 246 -14.33 -22.98 -22.51
CA PHE A 246 -14.53 -23.86 -23.67
C PHE A 246 -14.69 -25.33 -23.29
N ILE A 247 -14.16 -25.76 -22.14
CA ILE A 247 -14.33 -27.13 -21.65
C ILE A 247 -15.82 -27.45 -21.44
N PRO A 248 -16.58 -26.70 -20.61
CA PRO A 248 -18.02 -26.94 -20.46
C PRO A 248 -18.83 -26.65 -21.72
N LYS A 249 -18.31 -25.87 -22.69
CA LYS A 249 -18.98 -25.72 -23.99
C LYS A 249 -18.92 -26.98 -24.83
N THR A 250 -17.76 -27.63 -24.83
CA THR A 250 -17.51 -28.87 -25.59
C THR A 250 -18.02 -30.10 -24.85
N ARG A 251 -18.10 -30.03 -23.52
CA ARG A 251 -18.61 -31.07 -22.62
C ARG A 251 -19.64 -30.47 -21.64
N PRO A 252 -20.90 -30.28 -22.08
CA PRO A 252 -21.95 -29.66 -21.27
C PRO A 252 -22.22 -30.35 -19.93
N GLU A 253 -21.85 -31.62 -19.78
CA GLU A 253 -21.88 -32.36 -18.51
C GLU A 253 -21.04 -31.68 -17.41
N TYR A 254 -20.02 -30.90 -17.78
CA TYR A 254 -19.22 -30.10 -16.86
C TYR A 254 -19.68 -28.64 -16.78
N GLY A 255 -20.89 -28.30 -17.23
CA GLY A 255 -21.44 -26.93 -17.16
C GLY A 255 -21.38 -26.33 -15.76
N TRP A 256 -21.56 -27.17 -14.72
CA TRP A 256 -21.43 -26.79 -13.31
C TRP A 256 -20.06 -26.23 -12.95
N LEU A 257 -18.99 -26.66 -13.64
CA LEU A 257 -17.63 -26.16 -13.41
C LEU A 257 -17.53 -24.68 -13.77
N MET A 258 -18.13 -24.28 -14.91
CA MET A 258 -18.22 -22.87 -15.28
C MET A 258 -19.02 -22.09 -14.23
N GLY A 259 -20.19 -22.61 -13.83
CA GLY A 259 -20.99 -21.96 -12.80
C GLY A 259 -20.21 -21.72 -11.52
N ALA A 260 -19.49 -22.75 -11.05
CA ALA A 260 -18.74 -22.73 -9.80
C ALA A 260 -17.56 -21.74 -9.88
N CYS A 261 -16.80 -21.77 -10.98
CA CYS A 261 -15.71 -20.82 -11.20
C CYS A 261 -16.24 -19.38 -11.34
N MET A 262 -17.38 -19.16 -11.98
CA MET A 262 -17.94 -17.81 -12.16
C MET A 262 -18.52 -17.20 -10.87
N ILE A 263 -18.59 -17.95 -9.76
CA ILE A 263 -18.96 -17.38 -8.44
C ILE A 263 -17.94 -16.33 -7.98
N VAL A 264 -16.67 -16.39 -8.42
CA VAL A 264 -15.66 -15.37 -8.08
C VAL A 264 -16.04 -13.97 -8.56
N GLU A 265 -16.87 -13.86 -9.60
CA GLU A 265 -17.31 -12.57 -10.12
C GLU A 265 -18.21 -11.82 -9.15
N VAL A 266 -18.86 -12.52 -8.20
CA VAL A 266 -19.57 -11.86 -7.09
C VAL A 266 -18.59 -11.06 -6.25
N ASN A 267 -17.41 -11.62 -5.96
CA ASN A 267 -16.37 -10.92 -5.23
C ASN A 267 -15.77 -9.77 -6.06
N THR A 268 -15.51 -9.99 -7.35
CA THR A 268 -15.04 -8.95 -8.27
C THR A 268 -16.03 -7.78 -8.34
N TRP A 269 -17.33 -8.07 -8.41
CA TRP A 269 -18.38 -7.05 -8.43
C TRP A 269 -18.39 -6.21 -7.14
N PHE A 270 -18.30 -6.83 -5.96
CA PHE A 270 -18.22 -6.07 -4.70
C PHE A 270 -16.96 -5.23 -4.59
N LEU A 271 -15.83 -5.71 -5.12
CA LEU A 271 -14.59 -4.95 -5.19
C LEU A 271 -14.75 -3.70 -6.06
N ILE A 272 -15.35 -3.83 -7.25
CA ILE A 272 -15.63 -2.71 -8.16
C ILE A 272 -16.65 -1.75 -7.56
N ALA A 273 -17.74 -2.26 -6.98
CA ALA A 273 -18.76 -1.47 -6.31
C ALA A 273 -18.16 -0.65 -5.15
N ARG A 274 -17.26 -1.27 -4.35
CA ARG A 274 -16.55 -0.59 -3.26
C ARG A 274 -15.72 0.58 -3.77
N ARG A 275 -15.02 0.43 -4.90
CA ARG A 275 -14.26 1.53 -5.52
C ARG A 275 -15.17 2.61 -6.08
N SER A 276 -16.21 2.22 -6.80
CA SER A 276 -17.16 3.12 -7.46
C SER A 276 -17.96 3.96 -6.47
N PHE A 277 -18.31 3.40 -5.31
CA PHE A 277 -19.03 4.12 -4.26
C PHE A 277 -18.13 4.89 -3.29
N ASN A 278 -16.84 4.58 -3.23
CA ASN A 278 -15.86 5.24 -2.35
C ASN A 278 -14.79 6.03 -3.12
N LYS A 279 -15.18 6.78 -4.15
CA LYS A 279 -14.25 7.56 -4.98
C LYS A 279 -13.47 8.61 -4.20
N ASN A 280 -14.05 9.18 -3.14
CA ASN A 280 -13.40 10.23 -2.35
C ASN A 280 -12.52 9.66 -1.23
N GLY A 281 -12.45 8.34 -1.07
CA GLY A 281 -11.73 7.71 0.04
C GLY A 281 -12.35 8.02 1.41
N ASP A 282 -13.66 8.31 1.44
CA ASP A 282 -14.39 8.59 2.67
C ASP A 282 -14.31 7.39 3.63
N LYS A 283 -14.15 7.70 4.91
CA LYS A 283 -14.24 6.70 5.98
C LYS A 283 -15.70 6.59 6.42
N PRO A 284 -16.26 5.38 6.57
CA PRO A 284 -17.62 5.23 7.07
C PRO A 284 -17.71 5.78 8.49
N PHE A 285 -18.82 6.47 8.80
CA PHE A 285 -19.12 7.04 10.11
C PHE A 285 -18.20 8.18 10.58
N THR A 286 -17.52 8.88 9.67
CA THR A 286 -16.81 10.14 10.00
C THR A 286 -17.70 11.36 9.86
N THR A 287 -17.36 12.42 10.62
CA THR A 287 -18.02 13.73 10.53
C THR A 287 -18.04 14.25 9.08
N GLY A 288 -19.20 14.70 8.62
CA GLY A 288 -19.40 15.20 7.25
C GLY A 288 -19.85 14.15 6.21
N VAL A 289 -19.84 12.85 6.54
CA VAL A 289 -20.35 11.80 5.63
C VAL A 289 -21.79 11.42 6.00
N PRO A 290 -22.77 11.53 5.09
CA PRO A 290 -24.15 11.14 5.38
C PRO A 290 -24.29 9.69 5.87
N LEU A 291 -25.20 9.43 6.81
CA LEU A 291 -25.40 8.11 7.40
C LEU A 291 -25.67 7.03 6.34
N LEU A 292 -26.55 7.31 5.37
CA LEU A 292 -26.87 6.37 4.29
C LEU A 292 -25.65 6.01 3.44
N LYS A 293 -24.77 6.99 3.16
CA LYS A 293 -23.52 6.76 2.44
C LYS A 293 -22.57 5.90 3.26
N SER A 294 -22.43 6.18 4.56
CA SER A 294 -21.62 5.39 5.49
C SER A 294 -22.09 3.94 5.59
N LEU A 295 -23.41 3.73 5.71
CA LEU A 295 -24.01 2.39 5.78
C LEU A 295 -23.75 1.61 4.49
N ARG A 296 -24.00 2.22 3.32
CA ARG A 296 -23.73 1.62 2.01
C ARG A 296 -22.27 1.20 1.87
N LEU A 297 -21.33 2.08 2.24
CA LEU A 297 -19.89 1.79 2.19
C LEU A 297 -19.52 0.63 3.12
N SER A 298 -20.08 0.60 4.32
CA SER A 298 -19.85 -0.47 5.31
C SER A 298 -20.38 -1.82 4.80
N ILE A 299 -21.61 -1.86 4.29
CA ILE A 299 -22.23 -3.09 3.74
C ILE A 299 -21.41 -3.62 2.57
N VAL A 300 -21.16 -2.79 1.55
CA VAL A 300 -20.42 -3.22 0.35
C VAL A 300 -19.00 -3.68 0.72
N SER A 301 -18.33 -2.98 1.62
CA SER A 301 -17.00 -3.40 2.09
C SER A 301 -17.05 -4.71 2.87
N SER A 302 -18.09 -4.94 3.68
CA SER A 302 -18.26 -6.19 4.43
C SER A 302 -18.52 -7.36 3.49
N CYS A 303 -19.44 -7.19 2.53
CA CYS A 303 -19.72 -8.18 1.49
C CYS A 303 -18.48 -8.51 0.66
N PHE A 304 -17.66 -7.50 0.33
CA PHE A 304 -16.37 -7.73 -0.33
C PHE A 304 -15.46 -8.66 0.47
N TYR A 305 -15.21 -8.38 1.75
CA TYR A 305 -14.31 -9.23 2.55
C TYR A 305 -14.90 -10.62 2.81
N ILE A 306 -16.18 -10.70 3.15
CA ILE A 306 -16.84 -11.99 3.38
C ILE A 306 -16.75 -12.86 2.12
N SER A 307 -17.14 -12.32 0.97
CA SER A 307 -17.04 -13.03 -0.31
C SER A 307 -15.59 -13.37 -0.68
N TRP A 308 -14.62 -12.49 -0.38
CA TRP A 308 -13.21 -12.74 -0.64
C TRP A 308 -12.72 -14.00 0.09
N PHE A 309 -12.92 -14.06 1.41
CA PHE A 309 -12.46 -15.18 2.22
C PHE A 309 -13.25 -16.45 1.91
N VAL A 310 -14.58 -16.37 1.86
CA VAL A 310 -15.45 -17.54 1.62
C VAL A 310 -15.19 -18.14 0.23
N ILE A 311 -15.18 -17.31 -0.82
CA ILE A 311 -15.07 -17.82 -2.19
C ILE A 311 -13.60 -18.14 -2.52
N ARG A 312 -12.68 -17.19 -2.36
CA ARG A 312 -11.31 -17.36 -2.88
C ARG A 312 -10.44 -18.27 -2.01
N LEU A 313 -10.62 -18.24 -0.68
CA LEU A 313 -9.79 -19.03 0.24
C LEU A 313 -10.48 -20.31 0.74
N GLY A 314 -11.81 -20.33 0.81
CA GLY A 314 -12.56 -21.54 1.17
C GLY A 314 -12.98 -22.35 -0.05
N PHE A 315 -13.88 -21.80 -0.86
CA PHE A 315 -14.55 -22.52 -1.93
C PHE A 315 -13.62 -22.97 -3.06
N TYR A 316 -12.66 -22.14 -3.48
CA TYR A 316 -11.76 -22.48 -4.59
C TYR A 316 -10.82 -23.67 -4.31
N PRO A 317 -10.15 -23.74 -3.14
CA PRO A 317 -9.41 -24.94 -2.74
C PRO A 317 -10.30 -26.19 -2.64
N TYR A 318 -11.52 -26.05 -2.10
CA TYR A 318 -12.49 -27.15 -2.11
C TYR A 318 -12.83 -27.59 -3.53
N LEU A 319 -13.07 -26.65 -4.45
CA LEU A 319 -13.40 -26.93 -5.85
C LEU A 319 -12.28 -27.69 -6.56
N LEU A 320 -11.00 -27.44 -6.23
CA LEU A 320 -9.88 -28.22 -6.76
C LEU A 320 -9.97 -29.71 -6.40
N ILE A 321 -10.38 -30.03 -5.17
CA ILE A 321 -10.56 -31.43 -4.73
C ILE A 321 -11.65 -32.11 -5.58
N VAL A 322 -12.78 -31.42 -5.78
CA VAL A 322 -13.89 -31.91 -6.63
C VAL A 322 -13.41 -32.11 -8.07
N ILE A 323 -12.72 -31.13 -8.65
CA ILE A 323 -12.17 -31.18 -10.01
C ILE A 323 -11.20 -32.36 -10.19
N ILE A 324 -10.33 -32.63 -9.21
CA ILE A 324 -9.41 -33.78 -9.26
C ILE A 324 -10.19 -35.10 -9.26
N GLY A 325 -11.26 -35.21 -8.47
CA GLY A 325 -12.13 -36.39 -8.47
C GLY A 325 -12.82 -36.63 -9.82
N GLU A 326 -13.29 -35.56 -10.45
CA GLU A 326 -13.92 -35.59 -11.78
C GLU A 326 -12.92 -35.94 -12.88
N TRP A 327 -11.71 -35.36 -12.84
CA TRP A 327 -10.62 -35.74 -13.73
C TRP A 327 -10.23 -37.22 -13.58
N TYR A 328 -10.14 -37.74 -12.36
CA TYR A 328 -9.82 -39.15 -12.12
C TYR A 328 -10.91 -40.09 -12.65
N THR A 329 -12.18 -39.72 -12.45
CA THR A 329 -13.33 -40.46 -12.97
C THR A 329 -13.32 -40.49 -14.50
N GLU A 330 -13.08 -39.35 -15.13
CA GLU A 330 -12.98 -39.26 -16.59
C GLU A 330 -11.76 -40.01 -17.14
N SER A 331 -10.63 -39.96 -16.43
CA SER A 331 -9.42 -40.69 -16.80
C SER A 331 -9.63 -42.20 -16.79
N LYS A 332 -10.38 -42.72 -15.81
CA LYS A 332 -10.81 -44.13 -15.79
C LYS A 332 -11.73 -44.48 -16.96
N ARG A 333 -12.66 -43.58 -17.30
CA ARG A 333 -13.61 -43.78 -18.40
C ARG A 333 -12.91 -43.86 -19.75
N VAL A 334 -11.95 -42.98 -20.00
CA VAL A 334 -11.23 -42.90 -21.29
C VAL A 334 -10.03 -43.87 -21.35
N GLY A 335 -9.58 -44.37 -20.20
CA GLY A 335 -8.42 -45.27 -20.11
C GLY A 335 -7.06 -44.56 -20.18
N THR A 336 -7.03 -43.22 -20.09
CA THR A 336 -5.81 -42.42 -20.07
C THR A 336 -5.97 -41.17 -19.18
N PRO A 337 -4.93 -40.78 -18.42
CA PRO A 337 -4.96 -39.53 -17.64
C PRO A 337 -4.91 -38.27 -18.52
N VAL A 338 -4.53 -38.40 -19.80
CA VAL A 338 -4.47 -37.31 -20.76
C VAL A 338 -5.80 -37.19 -21.48
N ASN A 339 -6.71 -36.42 -20.90
CA ASN A 339 -8.02 -36.10 -21.46
C ASN A 339 -8.29 -34.58 -21.34
N LEU A 340 -9.37 -34.10 -21.95
CA LEU A 340 -9.72 -32.67 -21.96
C LEU A 340 -9.85 -32.09 -20.55
N ILE A 341 -10.33 -32.88 -19.60
CA ILE A 341 -10.54 -32.46 -18.21
C ILE A 341 -9.22 -32.32 -17.45
N ALA A 342 -8.12 -32.94 -17.90
CA ALA A 342 -6.80 -32.82 -17.29
C ALA A 342 -6.26 -31.36 -17.26
N VAL A 343 -6.79 -30.48 -18.11
CA VAL A 343 -6.47 -29.04 -18.08
C VAL A 343 -7.09 -28.36 -16.86
N THR A 344 -8.24 -28.84 -16.37
CA THR A 344 -9.01 -28.19 -15.31
C THR A 344 -8.28 -28.13 -13.95
N PRO A 345 -7.63 -29.19 -13.42
CA PRO A 345 -6.88 -29.08 -12.16
C PRO A 345 -5.69 -28.13 -12.29
N VAL A 346 -4.99 -28.15 -13.44
CA VAL A 346 -3.83 -27.29 -13.69
C VAL A 346 -4.24 -25.81 -13.65
N MET A 347 -5.30 -25.46 -14.37
CA MET A 347 -5.85 -24.09 -14.38
C MET A 347 -6.34 -23.68 -12.99
N GLN A 348 -7.03 -24.58 -12.27
CA GLN A 348 -7.52 -24.30 -10.93
C GLN A 348 -6.38 -24.06 -9.94
N CYS A 349 -5.27 -24.81 -10.01
CA CYS A 349 -4.07 -24.56 -9.22
C CYS A 349 -3.48 -23.16 -9.47
N ILE A 350 -3.42 -22.73 -10.73
CA ILE A 350 -2.96 -21.38 -11.10
C ILE A 350 -3.88 -20.31 -10.49
N PHE A 351 -5.20 -20.48 -10.57
CA PHE A 351 -6.15 -19.53 -9.99
C PHE A 351 -6.08 -19.48 -8.46
N ILE A 352 -5.90 -20.63 -7.79
CA ILE A 352 -5.68 -20.67 -6.34
C ILE A 352 -4.38 -19.93 -5.97
N PHE A 353 -3.30 -20.14 -6.71
CA PHE A 353 -2.06 -19.41 -6.48
C PHE A 353 -2.23 -17.89 -6.63
N LEU A 354 -2.94 -17.44 -7.68
CA LEU A 354 -3.26 -16.01 -7.87
C LEU A 354 -4.12 -15.47 -6.73
N ASN A 355 -5.11 -16.23 -6.25
CA ASN A 355 -5.94 -15.86 -5.11
C ASN A 355 -5.13 -15.69 -3.82
N VAL A 356 -4.18 -16.60 -3.55
CA VAL A 356 -3.26 -16.50 -2.40
C VAL A 356 -2.38 -15.27 -2.52
N LYS A 357 -1.77 -15.05 -3.70
CA LYS A 357 -0.95 -13.86 -3.97
C LYS A 357 -1.73 -12.57 -3.71
N TRP A 358 -2.92 -12.42 -4.28
CA TRP A 358 -3.74 -11.22 -4.09
C TRP A 358 -4.21 -11.05 -2.65
N THR A 359 -4.43 -12.15 -1.92
CA THR A 359 -4.76 -12.10 -0.48
C THR A 359 -3.59 -11.56 0.33
N ILE A 360 -2.36 -11.99 0.03
CA ILE A 360 -1.15 -11.46 0.65
C ILE A 360 -1.00 -9.97 0.33
N ASP A 361 -1.22 -9.56 -0.92
CA ASP A 361 -1.16 -8.16 -1.33
C ASP A 361 -2.21 -7.31 -0.60
N LEU A 362 -3.44 -7.82 -0.47
CA LEU A 362 -4.53 -7.18 0.28
C LEU A 362 -4.16 -7.00 1.75
N ILE A 363 -3.68 -8.04 2.44
CA ILE A 363 -3.27 -7.98 3.84
C ILE A 363 -2.10 -7.02 4.03
N ARG A 364 -1.05 -7.11 3.18
CA ARG A 364 0.10 -6.19 3.24
C ARG A 364 -0.30 -4.74 3.02
N SER A 365 -1.28 -4.48 2.15
CA SER A 365 -1.80 -3.12 1.93
C SER A 365 -2.46 -2.54 3.18
N LYS A 366 -3.07 -3.38 4.03
CA LYS A 366 -3.68 -2.97 5.30
C LYS A 366 -2.66 -2.83 6.42
N LEU A 367 -1.75 -3.79 6.56
CA LEU A 367 -0.72 -3.77 7.61
C LEU A 367 0.26 -2.61 7.48
N LYS A 368 0.54 -2.15 6.25
CA LYS A 368 1.49 -1.04 6.05
C LYS A 368 1.01 0.30 6.60
N GLY A 369 -0.24 0.45 7.05
CA GLY A 369 -0.75 1.68 7.68
C GLY A 369 -0.65 2.96 6.83
N ARG A 370 -0.26 2.84 5.55
CA ARG A 370 0.05 3.97 4.67
C ARG A 370 -1.23 4.53 4.06
N GLY A 371 -1.83 5.50 4.77
CA GLY A 371 -2.75 6.49 4.20
C GLY A 371 -4.06 5.93 3.61
N PRO A 372 -4.91 6.80 3.01
CA PRO A 372 -6.15 6.38 2.35
C PRO A 372 -5.84 5.27 1.35
N GLY A 373 -6.40 4.09 1.60
CA GLY A 373 -5.99 2.85 0.95
C GLY A 373 -6.09 2.95 -0.56
N LYS A 374 -5.01 2.58 -1.26
CA LYS A 374 -4.89 2.56 -2.73
C LYS A 374 -5.82 1.53 -3.39
N GLY A 375 -7.14 1.67 -3.22
CA GLY A 375 -8.23 0.98 -3.93
C GLY A 375 -7.87 -0.39 -4.54
N LEU A 376 -7.37 -1.30 -3.70
CA LEU A 376 -7.37 -2.74 -3.99
C LEU A 376 -8.76 -3.28 -3.66
#